data_AF-A0A6G4TZ54-F1
#
_entry.id   AF-A0A6G4TZ54-F1
#
_cell.length_a   1.000
_cell.length_b   1.000
_cell.length_c   1.000
_cell.angle_alpha   90.00
_cell.angle_beta   90.00
_cell.angle_gamma   90.00
#
_symmetry.space_group_name_H-M   'P 1'
#
loop_
_entity.id
_entity.type
_entity.pdbx_description
1 polymer ?
#
loop_
_entity_poly.entity_id
_entity_poly.type
_entity_poly.pdbx_seq_one_letter_code
_entity_poly.pdbx_strand_id
1 'polypeptide(L)'
;MEQKKPWTIQWHIAVDGTVIKQRSRGRAEHEQLFQQFATTRTPRIEQLDAMEAGLQRASASGERRSRVLLCLAYVALAGLVAGIVSTWAGIDTGFLTLGSLAVVVLLGLSTGVIMRASIGRYQRAHREAGFESSNGVTLAAREARMMISDPGAVSGREFAAVRA
;
A
#
# COMPACT_ATOMS: atom_id res chain seq x y z
N MET A 1 -6.67 11.32 25.45
CA MET A 1 -6.72 10.63 24.15
C MET A 1 -5.36 9.99 23.90
N GLU A 2 -5.23 8.68 24.09
CA GLU A 2 -3.95 7.97 23.84
C GLU A 2 -3.60 8.04 22.35
N GLN A 3 -2.40 8.56 22.04
CA GLN A 3 -1.86 8.52 20.69
C GLN A 3 -1.52 7.08 20.33
N LYS A 4 -2.43 6.48 19.58
CA LYS A 4 -2.31 5.18 18.93
C LYS A 4 -1.01 5.13 18.11
N LYS A 5 0.04 4.44 18.60
CA LYS A 5 1.34 4.30 17.91
C LYS A 5 1.16 3.86 16.44
N PRO A 6 1.97 4.39 15.51
CA PRO A 6 1.92 3.96 14.12
C PRO A 6 2.38 2.49 14.01
N TRP A 7 1.80 1.77 13.06
CA TRP A 7 2.29 0.44 12.71
C TRP A 7 3.69 0.56 12.09
N THR A 8 4.53 -0.42 12.33
CA THR A 8 5.85 -0.58 11.74
C THR A 8 5.93 -1.93 11.05
N ILE A 9 6.87 -2.05 10.13
CA ILE A 9 7.16 -3.24 9.33
C ILE A 9 8.64 -3.54 9.50
N GLN A 10 8.98 -4.79 9.76
CA GLN A 10 10.35 -5.27 9.79
C GLN A 10 10.40 -6.64 9.10
N TRP A 11 11.47 -6.86 8.33
CA TRP A 11 11.73 -8.14 7.69
C TRP A 11 12.74 -8.94 8.50
N HIS A 12 12.58 -10.25 8.52
CA HIS A 12 13.46 -11.18 9.20
C HIS A 12 13.72 -12.39 8.29
N ILE A 13 14.93 -12.92 8.35
CA ILE A 13 15.32 -14.17 7.71
C ILE A 13 15.74 -15.12 8.83
N ALA A 14 14.97 -16.19 9.01
CA ALA A 14 15.31 -17.25 9.96
C ALA A 14 16.48 -18.10 9.45
N VAL A 15 17.06 -18.93 10.32
CA VAL A 15 18.25 -19.74 10.01
C VAL A 15 18.03 -20.73 8.88
N ASP A 16 16.83 -21.27 8.77
CA ASP A 16 16.39 -22.16 7.70
C ASP A 16 16.16 -21.43 6.36
N GLY A 17 16.37 -20.11 6.31
CA GLY A 17 16.13 -19.26 5.15
C GLY A 17 14.68 -18.79 5.02
N THR A 18 13.81 -19.11 5.98
CA THR A 18 12.42 -18.66 5.98
C THR A 18 12.35 -17.14 6.13
N VAL A 19 11.63 -16.48 5.22
CA VAL A 19 11.44 -15.02 5.27
C VAL A 19 10.14 -14.68 5.99
N ILE A 20 10.26 -13.84 7.02
CA ILE A 20 9.16 -13.43 7.89
C ILE A 20 9.02 -11.91 7.82
N LYS A 21 7.81 -11.43 7.55
CA LYS A 21 7.42 -10.03 7.70
C LYS A 21 6.73 -9.86 9.05
N GLN A 22 7.30 -9.04 9.91
CA GLN A 22 6.66 -8.58 11.13
C GLN A 22 5.99 -7.23 10.86
N ARG A 23 4.73 -7.11 11.25
CA ARG A 23 4.03 -5.83 11.37
C ARG A 23 3.71 -5.60 12.84
N SER A 24 4.22 -4.53 13.43
CA SER A 24 4.05 -4.30 14.86
C SER A 24 3.52 -2.90 15.18
N ARG A 25 2.72 -2.79 16.23
CA ARG A 25 2.26 -1.50 16.78
C ARG A 25 2.78 -1.25 18.20
N GLY A 26 3.39 -2.28 18.78
CA GLY A 26 3.89 -2.30 20.13
C GLY A 26 4.44 -3.67 20.48
N ARG A 27 4.56 -3.94 21.78
CA ARG A 27 5.16 -5.18 22.30
C ARG A 27 4.12 -6.24 22.68
N ALA A 28 2.84 -5.88 22.72
CA ALA A 28 1.80 -6.83 23.04
C ALA A 28 1.56 -7.80 21.87
N GLU A 29 1.17 -9.04 22.18
CA GLU A 29 1.01 -10.10 21.18
C GLU A 29 -0.07 -9.78 20.12
N HIS A 30 -1.19 -9.19 20.54
CA HIS A 30 -2.25 -8.74 19.62
C HIS A 30 -1.85 -7.50 18.77
N GLU A 31 -0.73 -6.86 19.10
CA GLU A 31 -0.17 -5.74 18.36
C GLU A 31 0.94 -6.16 17.40
N GLN A 32 1.19 -7.47 17.26
CA GLN A 32 2.20 -8.04 16.39
C GLN A 32 1.57 -9.06 15.44
N LEU A 33 1.72 -8.81 14.15
CA LEU A 33 1.26 -9.70 13.09
C LEU A 33 2.49 -10.21 12.34
N PHE A 34 2.57 -11.52 12.16
CA PHE A 34 3.67 -12.15 11.46
C PHE A 34 3.15 -12.84 10.21
N GLN A 35 3.88 -12.70 9.11
CA GLN A 35 3.58 -13.34 7.85
C GLN A 35 4.83 -14.01 7.31
N GLN A 36 4.72 -15.29 6.99
CA GLN A 36 5.75 -16.06 6.33
C GLN A 36 5.58 -15.97 4.81
N PHE A 37 6.68 -15.83 4.08
CA PHE A 37 6.65 -15.77 2.63
C PHE A 37 7.44 -16.93 2.03
N ALA A 38 6.82 -17.62 1.07
CA ALA A 38 7.51 -18.61 0.26
C ALA A 38 8.47 -17.91 -0.72
N THR A 39 9.70 -18.42 -0.80
CA THR A 39 10.77 -17.86 -1.62
C THR A 39 11.31 -18.90 -2.59
N THR A 40 11.52 -18.49 -3.85
CA THR A 40 12.21 -19.31 -4.85
C THR A 40 13.73 -19.27 -4.70
N ARG A 41 14.25 -18.19 -4.10
CA ARG A 41 15.65 -18.03 -3.68
C ARG A 41 15.67 -17.27 -2.37
N THR A 42 16.57 -17.61 -1.45
CA THR A 42 16.70 -16.88 -0.19
C THR A 42 17.21 -15.46 -0.46
N PRO A 43 16.39 -14.41 -0.24
CA PRO A 43 16.82 -13.03 -0.42
C PRO A 43 17.82 -12.65 0.66
N ARG A 44 18.66 -11.65 0.37
CA ARG A 44 19.43 -10.99 1.43
C ARG A 44 18.58 -9.95 2.15
N ILE A 45 18.90 -9.69 3.41
CA ILE A 45 18.12 -8.73 4.22
C ILE A 45 18.16 -7.33 3.62
N GLU A 46 19.28 -6.93 2.99
CA GLU A 46 19.41 -5.62 2.35
C GLU A 46 18.51 -5.51 1.10
N GLN A 47 18.25 -6.62 0.41
CA GLN A 47 17.33 -6.65 -0.73
C GLN A 47 15.88 -6.47 -0.27
N LEU A 48 15.51 -7.07 0.87
CA LEU A 48 14.20 -6.88 1.49
C LEU A 48 14.00 -5.44 1.97
N ASP A 49 15.01 -4.86 2.59
CA ASP A 49 15.00 -3.45 3.01
C ASP A 49 14.90 -2.49 1.81
N ALA A 50 15.66 -2.74 0.74
CA ALA A 50 15.60 -1.94 -0.48
C ALA A 50 14.22 -2.04 -1.17
N MET A 51 13.63 -3.24 -1.16
CA MET A 51 12.28 -3.48 -1.69
C MET A 51 11.24 -2.69 -0.88
N GLU A 52 11.23 -2.79 0.45
CA GLU A 52 10.26 -2.09 1.29
C GLU A 52 10.41 -0.57 1.18
N ALA A 53 11.65 -0.06 1.15
CA ALA A 53 11.92 1.36 0.92
C ALA A 53 11.41 1.84 -0.46
N GLY A 54 11.55 1.00 -1.50
CA GLY A 54 11.00 1.25 -2.84
C GLY A 54 9.48 1.30 -2.84
N LEU A 55 8.83 0.36 -2.15
CA LEU A 55 7.38 0.30 -2.00
C LEU A 55 6.84 1.50 -1.21
N GLN A 56 7.50 1.93 -0.15
CA GLN A 56 7.13 3.14 0.60
C GLN A 56 7.22 4.40 -0.26
N ARG A 57 8.29 4.57 -1.05
CA ARG A 57 8.41 5.71 -1.98
C ARG A 57 7.31 5.68 -3.04
N ALA A 58 6.99 4.49 -3.57
CA ALA A 58 5.89 4.32 -4.51
C ALA A 58 4.54 4.65 -3.87
N SER A 59 4.31 4.24 -2.63
CA SER A 59 3.08 4.53 -1.89
C SER A 59 2.93 6.03 -1.58
N ALA A 60 3.98 6.68 -1.07
CA ALA A 60 3.97 8.12 -0.78
C ALA A 60 3.73 8.97 -2.04
N SER A 61 4.32 8.59 -3.17
CA SER A 61 4.03 9.24 -4.45
C SER A 61 2.60 8.96 -4.95
N GLY A 62 2.07 7.77 -4.67
CA GLY A 62 0.68 7.40 -4.91
C GLY A 62 -0.32 8.24 -4.09
N GLU A 63 -0.05 8.47 -2.81
CA GLU A 63 -0.92 9.26 -1.92
C GLU A 63 -1.04 10.72 -2.38
N ARG A 64 0.06 11.31 -2.86
CA ARG A 64 0.01 12.67 -3.45
C ARG A 64 -0.88 12.69 -4.69
N ARG A 65 -0.76 11.69 -5.56
CA ARG A 65 -1.59 11.59 -6.77
C ARG A 65 -3.05 11.34 -6.43
N SER A 66 -3.35 10.47 -5.46
CA SER A 66 -4.73 10.19 -5.05
C SER A 66 -5.40 11.43 -4.46
N ARG A 67 -4.69 12.23 -3.64
CA ARG A 67 -5.22 13.51 -3.14
C ARG A 67 -5.55 14.48 -4.28
N VAL A 68 -4.67 14.61 -5.27
CA VAL A 68 -4.93 15.46 -6.44
C VAL A 68 -6.14 14.97 -7.22
N LEU A 69 -6.24 13.66 -7.48
CA LEU A 69 -7.39 13.06 -8.17
C LEU A 69 -8.70 13.25 -7.40
N LEU A 70 -8.67 13.13 -6.06
CA LEU A 70 -9.83 13.39 -5.21
C LEU A 70 -10.26 14.86 -5.25
N CYS A 71 -9.32 15.80 -5.22
CA CYS A 71 -9.64 17.22 -5.40
C CYS A 71 -10.27 17.48 -6.78
N LEU A 72 -9.72 16.90 -7.85
CA LEU A 72 -10.29 17.01 -9.19
C LEU A 72 -11.69 16.41 -9.27
N ALA A 73 -11.91 15.24 -8.64
CA ALA A 73 -13.22 14.62 -8.56
C ALA A 73 -14.24 15.52 -7.85
N TYR A 74 -13.84 16.12 -6.72
CA TYR A 74 -14.71 17.03 -5.97
C TYR A 74 -15.08 18.29 -6.77
N VAL A 75 -14.09 18.90 -7.45
CA VAL A 75 -14.31 20.06 -8.31
C VAL A 75 -15.23 19.72 -9.49
N ALA A 76 -15.00 18.58 -10.14
CA ALA A 76 -15.85 18.12 -11.23
C ALA A 76 -17.29 17.85 -10.76
N LEU A 77 -17.45 17.22 -9.59
CA LEU A 77 -18.78 16.98 -9.02
C LEU A 77 -19.51 18.29 -8.70
N ALA A 78 -18.80 19.26 -8.11
CA ALA A 78 -19.35 20.58 -7.83
C ALA A 78 -19.76 21.32 -9.12
N GLY A 79 -18.94 21.23 -10.18
CA GLY A 79 -19.26 21.78 -11.50
C GLY A 79 -20.47 21.11 -12.14
N LEU A 80 -20.63 19.80 -11.96
CA LEU A 80 -21.78 19.04 -12.44
C LEU A 80 -23.06 19.48 -11.72
N VAL A 81 -23.03 19.58 -10.40
CA VAL A 81 -24.16 20.06 -9.59
C VAL A 81 -24.52 21.51 -9.95
N ALA A 82 -23.54 22.41 -10.03
CA ALA A 82 -23.75 23.80 -10.41
C ALA A 82 -24.32 23.91 -11.84
N GLY A 83 -23.80 23.10 -12.77
CA GLY A 83 -24.29 23.04 -14.14
C GLY A 83 -25.76 22.60 -14.19
N ILE A 84 -26.12 21.54 -13.47
CA ILE A 84 -27.52 21.07 -13.36
C ILE A 84 -28.40 22.18 -12.80
N VAL A 85 -28.09 22.73 -11.61
CA VAL A 85 -28.91 23.77 -10.98
C VAL A 85 -29.07 25.00 -11.88
N SER A 86 -28.02 25.39 -12.60
CA SER A 86 -28.08 26.52 -13.54
C SER A 86 -28.99 26.25 -14.74
N THR A 87 -29.05 25.00 -15.22
CA THR A 87 -30.00 24.59 -16.27
C THR A 87 -31.46 24.74 -15.80
N TRP A 88 -31.75 24.42 -14.54
CA TRP A 88 -33.10 24.64 -13.96
C TRP A 88 -33.44 26.13 -13.83
N ALA A 89 -32.42 26.99 -13.70
CA ALA A 89 -32.56 28.45 -13.69
C ALA A 89 -32.64 29.08 -15.10
N GLY A 90 -32.63 28.27 -16.17
CA GLY A 90 -32.70 28.75 -17.55
C GLY A 90 -31.38 29.31 -18.10
N ILE A 91 -30.26 29.07 -17.42
CA ILE A 91 -28.92 29.46 -17.89
C ILE A 91 -28.34 28.31 -18.72
N ASP A 92 -27.86 28.62 -19.93
CA ASP A 92 -27.21 27.61 -20.78
C ASP A 92 -25.80 27.28 -20.24
N THR A 93 -25.74 26.19 -19.48
CA THR A 93 -24.53 25.66 -18.85
C THR A 93 -24.13 24.31 -19.44
N GLY A 94 -24.55 24.00 -20.67
CA GLY A 94 -24.26 22.72 -21.33
C GLY A 94 -22.77 22.36 -21.34
N PHE A 95 -21.88 23.34 -21.50
CA PHE A 95 -20.42 23.13 -21.43
C PHE A 95 -19.95 22.69 -20.04
N LEU A 96 -20.52 23.25 -18.96
CA LEU A 96 -20.16 22.90 -17.58
C LEU A 96 -20.60 21.49 -17.22
N THR A 97 -21.80 21.07 -17.64
CA THR A 97 -22.32 19.72 -17.37
C THR A 97 -21.60 18.66 -18.19
N LEU A 98 -21.45 18.85 -19.50
CA LEU A 98 -20.73 17.89 -20.36
C LEU A 98 -19.25 17.79 -19.95
N GLY A 99 -18.59 18.93 -19.71
CA GLY A 99 -17.19 18.97 -19.30
C GLY A 99 -16.96 18.24 -17.98
N SER A 100 -17.82 18.50 -16.98
CA SER A 100 -17.73 17.84 -15.68
C SER A 100 -18.01 16.34 -15.77
N LEU A 101 -18.99 15.93 -16.57
CA LEU A 101 -19.30 14.52 -16.80
C LEU A 101 -18.12 13.79 -17.46
N ALA A 102 -17.51 14.39 -18.49
CA ALA A 102 -16.33 13.82 -19.14
C ALA A 102 -15.16 13.63 -18.17
N VAL A 103 -14.92 14.60 -17.28
CA VAL A 103 -13.88 14.50 -16.25
C VAL A 103 -14.17 13.36 -15.27
N VAL A 104 -15.42 13.22 -14.80
CA VAL A 104 -15.81 12.12 -13.90
C VAL A 104 -15.58 10.75 -14.55
N VAL A 105 -15.98 10.58 -15.81
CA VAL A 105 -15.75 9.33 -16.56
C VAL A 105 -14.26 9.03 -16.72
N LEU A 106 -13.46 10.03 -17.10
CA LEU A 106 -12.00 9.89 -17.22
C LEU A 106 -11.35 9.52 -15.88
N LEU A 107 -11.78 10.12 -14.77
CA LEU A 107 -11.30 9.79 -13.43
C LEU A 107 -11.64 8.34 -13.05
N GLY A 108 -12.86 7.87 -13.32
CA GLY A 108 -13.27 6.49 -13.10
C GLY A 108 -12.39 5.48 -13.86
N LEU A 109 -12.17 5.71 -15.15
CA LEU A 109 -11.33 4.85 -15.99
C LEU A 109 -9.86 4.86 -15.54
N SER A 110 -9.33 6.05 -15.20
CA SER A 110 -7.93 6.19 -14.77
C SER A 110 -7.66 5.44 -13.46
N THR A 111 -8.63 5.40 -12.54
CA THR A 111 -8.49 4.72 -11.24
C THR A 111 -8.24 3.22 -11.42
N GLY A 112 -8.99 2.55 -12.30
CA GLY A 112 -8.78 1.13 -12.59
C GLY A 112 -7.40 0.82 -13.16
N VAL A 113 -6.91 1.66 -14.07
CA VAL A 113 -5.57 1.52 -14.67
C VAL A 113 -4.47 1.72 -13.62
N ILE A 114 -4.61 2.74 -12.77
CA ILE A 114 -3.64 3.04 -11.70
C ILE A 114 -3.56 1.88 -10.71
N MET A 115 -4.70 1.31 -10.30
CA MET A 115 -4.75 0.21 -9.35
C MET A 115 -4.14 -1.07 -9.92
N ARG A 116 -4.40 -1.37 -11.20
CA ARG A 116 -3.78 -2.52 -11.88
C ARG A 116 -2.26 -2.35 -12.01
N ALA A 117 -1.81 -1.14 -12.32
CA ALA A 117 -0.39 -0.81 -12.40
C ALA A 117 0.29 -0.91 -11.02
N SER A 118 -0.36 -0.49 -9.93
CA SER A 118 0.20 -0.58 -8.57
C SER A 118 0.33 -2.04 -8.12
N ILE A 119 -0.69 -2.87 -8.35
CA ILE A 119 -0.63 -4.31 -8.05
C ILE A 119 0.49 -4.98 -8.86
N GLY A 120 0.62 -4.65 -10.14
CA GLY A 120 1.68 -5.19 -10.99
C GLY A 120 3.08 -4.82 -10.50
N ARG A 121 3.29 -3.57 -10.06
CA ARG A 121 4.57 -3.13 -9.47
C ARG A 121 4.86 -3.84 -8.15
N TYR A 122 3.85 -3.99 -7.29
CA TYR A 122 3.99 -4.70 -6.02
C TYR A 122 4.41 -6.16 -6.23
N GLN A 123 3.74 -6.85 -7.15
CA GLN A 123 4.07 -8.23 -7.50
C GLN A 123 5.44 -8.37 -8.18
N ARG A 124 5.83 -7.41 -9.04
CA ARG A 124 7.17 -7.41 -9.65
C ARG A 124 8.25 -7.22 -8.59
N ALA A 125 8.10 -6.26 -7.69
CA ALA A 125 9.06 -6.03 -6.61
C ALA A 125 9.27 -7.29 -5.74
N HIS A 126 8.18 -8.00 -5.41
CA HIS A 126 8.27 -9.26 -4.66
C HIS A 126 8.95 -10.38 -5.47
N ARG A 127 8.61 -10.54 -6.74
CA ARG A 127 9.28 -11.53 -7.61
C ARG A 127 10.76 -11.23 -7.81
N GLU A 128 11.12 -9.96 -7.99
CA GLU A 128 12.52 -9.51 -8.11
C GLU A 128 13.31 -9.78 -6.82
N ALA A 129 12.66 -9.64 -5.66
CA ALA A 129 13.25 -10.03 -4.38
C ALA A 129 13.38 -11.56 -4.22
N GLY A 130 12.72 -12.39 -5.05
CA GLY A 130 12.81 -13.84 -4.99
C GLY A 130 11.66 -14.51 -4.24
N PHE A 131 10.56 -13.81 -4.03
CA PHE A 131 9.34 -14.41 -3.50
C PHE A 131 8.59 -15.18 -4.58
N GLU A 132 8.05 -16.34 -4.22
CA GLU A 132 7.15 -17.12 -5.07
C GLU A 132 5.81 -16.40 -5.22
N SER A 133 5.35 -15.78 -4.14
CA SER A 133 4.11 -15.00 -4.12
C SER A 133 4.26 -13.73 -3.30
N SER A 134 3.50 -12.70 -3.65
CA SER A 134 3.44 -11.44 -2.91
C SER A 134 2.53 -11.50 -1.68
N ASN A 135 1.91 -12.66 -1.42
CA ASN A 135 1.02 -12.91 -0.30
C ASN A 135 1.72 -13.84 0.69
N GLY A 136 1.91 -13.37 1.92
CA GLY A 136 2.42 -14.19 3.00
C GLY A 136 1.30 -15.01 3.66
N VAL A 137 1.66 -16.15 4.22
CA VAL A 137 0.79 -16.94 5.11
C VAL A 137 0.95 -16.38 6.52
N THR A 138 -0.17 -16.13 7.21
CA THR A 138 -0.12 -15.68 8.60
C THR A 138 0.55 -16.73 9.47
N LEU A 139 1.56 -16.32 10.23
CA LEU A 139 2.31 -17.18 11.13
C LEU A 139 1.91 -16.89 12.58
N ALA A 140 1.85 -17.93 13.43
CA ALA A 140 1.55 -17.74 14.84
C ALA A 140 2.65 -16.92 15.52
N ALA A 141 2.28 -15.95 16.37
CA ALA A 141 3.24 -15.03 16.98
C ALA A 141 4.29 -15.73 17.85
N ARG A 142 3.96 -16.85 18.48
CA ARG A 142 4.92 -17.67 19.24
C ARG A 142 5.96 -18.31 18.32
N GLU A 143 5.51 -18.89 17.21
CA GLU A 143 6.37 -19.57 16.24
C GLU A 143 7.31 -18.59 15.54
N ALA A 144 6.77 -17.47 15.06
CA ALA A 144 7.56 -16.41 14.46
C ALA A 144 8.64 -15.89 15.42
N ARG A 145 8.30 -15.69 16.69
CA ARG A 145 9.27 -15.22 17.70
C ARG A 145 10.36 -16.24 17.98
N MET A 146 10.04 -17.54 17.99
CA MET A 146 11.08 -18.58 18.14
C MET A 146 12.05 -18.53 16.96
N MET A 147 11.55 -18.41 15.73
CA MET A 147 12.39 -18.32 14.53
C MET A 147 13.24 -17.03 14.49
N ILE A 148 12.67 -15.89 14.91
CA ILE A 148 13.36 -14.60 14.92
C ILE A 148 14.39 -14.49 16.05
N SER A 149 14.15 -15.17 17.18
CA SER A 149 15.05 -15.12 18.35
C SER A 149 16.23 -16.10 18.24
N ASP A 150 16.27 -16.92 17.18
CA ASP A 150 17.40 -17.81 16.92
C ASP A 150 18.68 -16.99 16.68
N PRO A 151 19.83 -17.31 17.31
CA PRO A 151 21.09 -16.59 17.13
C PRO A 151 21.56 -16.43 15.69
N GLY A 152 21.15 -17.32 14.77
CA GLY A 152 21.49 -17.21 13.35
C GLY A 152 20.50 -16.39 12.51
N ALA A 153 19.38 -15.94 13.08
CA ALA A 153 18.38 -15.17 12.37
C ALA A 153 18.86 -13.73 12.12
N VAL A 154 18.58 -13.22 10.93
CA VAL A 154 18.96 -11.86 10.51
C VAL A 154 17.72 -10.99 10.44
N SER A 155 17.73 -9.87 11.15
CA SER A 155 16.65 -8.89 11.15
C SER A 155 17.06 -7.63 10.39
N GLY A 156 16.16 -7.14 9.55
CA GLY A 156 16.37 -5.95 8.73
C GLY A 156 16.00 -4.68 9.45
N ARG A 157 15.94 -3.59 8.69
CA ARG A 157 15.53 -2.29 9.22
C ARG A 157 14.04 -2.23 9.51
N GLU A 158 13.69 -1.41 10.49
CA GLU A 158 12.29 -1.09 10.78
C GLU A 158 11.81 0.07 9.90
N PHE A 159 10.61 -0.09 9.35
CA PHE A 159 9.95 0.81 8.42
C PHE A 159 8.61 1.24 8.99
N ALA A 160 8.23 2.51 8.86
CA ALA A 160 6.85 2.91 9.17
C ALA A 160 5.88 2.21 8.21
N ALA A 161 4.88 1.50 8.73
CA ALA A 161 3.85 0.94 7.87
C ALA A 161 3.04 2.09 7.29
N VAL A 162 3.01 2.20 5.96
CA VAL A 162 2.09 3.15 5.31
C VAL A 162 0.67 2.74 5.67
N ARG A 163 -0.17 3.69 6.08
CA ARG A 163 -1.60 3.44 6.32
C ARG A 163 -2.17 2.86 5.02
N ALA A 164 -2.69 1.65 5.10
CA ALA A 164 -3.55 1.09 4.07
C ALA A 164 -4.87 1.87 4.06
#